data_AF-A0A524FYG8-F1
#
_entry.id   AF-A0A524FYG8-F1
#
_cell.length_a   1.000
_cell.length_b   1.000
_cell.length_c   1.000
_cell.angle_alpha   90.00
_cell.angle_beta   90.00
_cell.angle_gamma   90.00
#
_symmetry.space_group_name_H-M   'P 1'
#
loop_
_entity.id
_entity.type
_entity.pdbx_description
1 polymer ?
#
loop_
_entity_poly.entity_id
_entity_poly.type
_entity_poly.pdbx_seq_one_letter_code
_entity_poly.pdbx_strand_id
1 'polypeptide(L)'
;MLQRMNSEQMAFRKLGLVFEQSENVRIDVFTSEYCSFCEDALEVARTAAGNLACLGSHVEVVETSVDAKPELIEALNLVALPLIQVGRSQIIGLPLQEDIERLIHEKLLMGQ
;
A
#
# COMPACT_ATOMS: atom_id res chain seq x y z
N MET A 1 46.92 32.53 -7.75
CA MET A 1 45.65 31.82 -8.02
C MET A 1 45.60 30.64 -7.03
N LEU A 2 45.07 30.74 -5.80
CA LEU A 2 43.64 30.94 -5.45
C LEU A 2 42.79 30.08 -6.41
N GLN A 3 42.14 28.98 -6.02
CA GLN A 3 41.33 28.72 -4.82
C GLN A 3 41.38 27.21 -4.45
N ARG A 4 41.71 26.85 -3.20
CA ARG A 4 40.82 26.15 -2.24
C ARG A 4 39.38 25.95 -2.71
N MET A 5 38.94 24.69 -2.82
CA MET A 5 37.54 24.21 -2.68
C MET A 5 37.54 22.69 -2.93
N ASN A 6 36.88 21.81 -2.19
CA ASN A 6 36.53 21.71 -0.78
C ASN A 6 36.39 20.19 -0.55
N SER A 7 37.02 19.66 0.50
CA SER A 7 37.05 18.22 0.84
C SER A 7 35.70 17.68 1.36
N GLU A 8 34.59 18.28 0.96
CA GLU A 8 33.23 17.99 1.44
C GLU A 8 32.41 17.15 0.47
N GLN A 9 32.80 17.05 -0.81
CA GLN A 9 32.07 16.22 -1.79
C GLN A 9 32.36 14.72 -1.68
N MET A 10 33.36 14.31 -0.89
CA MET A 10 33.68 12.89 -0.62
C MET A 10 32.82 12.25 0.48
N ALA A 11 31.92 12.99 1.14
CA ALA A 11 31.17 12.48 2.29
C ALA A 11 29.72 12.02 2.00
N PHE A 12 29.16 12.31 0.81
CA PHE A 12 27.76 11.97 0.50
C PHE A 12 27.57 10.60 -0.17
N ARG A 13 28.64 9.87 -0.47
CA ARG A 13 28.57 8.47 -0.93
C ARG A 13 28.41 7.44 0.20
N LYS A 14 28.23 7.89 1.45
CA LYS A 14 28.14 7.05 2.65
C LYS A 14 26.75 7.03 3.30
N LEU A 15 25.71 7.33 2.54
CA LEU A 15 24.34 6.89 2.82
C LEU A 15 23.95 5.95 1.69
N GLY A 16 24.37 4.69 1.83
CA GLY A 16 23.94 3.59 0.98
C GLY A 16 22.45 3.32 1.22
N LEU A 17 21.59 4.20 0.71
CA LEU A 17 20.23 3.84 0.37
C LEU A 17 20.29 3.20 -1.00
N VAL A 18 20.67 1.94 -0.99
CA VAL A 18 20.36 1.01 -2.06
C VAL A 18 18.84 0.82 -2.00
N PHE A 19 18.07 1.75 -2.56
CA PHE A 19 16.68 1.48 -2.95
C PHE A 19 16.73 0.67 -4.24
N GLU A 20 17.30 -0.54 -4.17
CA GLU A 20 17.17 -1.52 -5.23
C GLU A 20 15.79 -2.17 -5.09
N GLN A 21 14.98 -1.96 -6.12
CA GLN A 21 13.64 -2.51 -6.34
C GLN A 21 12.58 -2.04 -5.34
N SER A 22 11.98 -0.88 -5.64
CA SER A 22 10.66 -0.53 -5.12
C SER A 22 9.68 -1.63 -5.56
N GLU A 23 9.40 -2.61 -4.70
CA GLU A 23 8.28 -3.51 -4.91
C GLU A 23 7.01 -2.67 -4.94
N ASN A 24 6.31 -2.68 -6.09
CA ASN A 24 5.02 -2.03 -6.19
C ASN A 24 4.09 -2.66 -5.14
N VAL A 25 3.61 -1.86 -4.19
CA VAL A 25 2.66 -2.35 -3.18
C VAL A 25 1.28 -2.37 -3.82
N ARG A 26 0.60 -3.52 -3.75
CA ARG A 26 -0.77 -3.68 -4.20
C ARG A 26 -1.71 -3.76 -3.00
N ILE A 27 -2.78 -2.99 -3.06
CA ILE A 27 -3.91 -3.04 -2.13
C ILE A 27 -5.09 -3.66 -2.89
N ASP A 28 -5.51 -4.84 -2.48
CA ASP A 28 -6.71 -5.48 -3.01
C ASP A 28 -7.92 -5.14 -2.14
N VAL A 29 -8.96 -4.57 -2.73
CA VAL A 29 -10.22 -4.25 -2.06
C VAL A 29 -11.31 -5.14 -2.63
N PHE A 30 -11.79 -6.09 -1.83
CA PHE A 30 -12.88 -6.99 -2.19
C PHE A 30 -14.21 -6.34 -1.85
N THR A 31 -15.09 -6.22 -2.84
CA THR A 31 -16.36 -5.50 -2.76
C THR A 31 -17.54 -6.36 -3.23
N SER A 32 -18.76 -5.87 -2.98
CA SER A 32 -20.00 -6.44 -3.55
C SER A 32 -20.99 -5.31 -3.81
N GLU A 33 -21.86 -5.47 -4.81
CA GLU A 33 -22.96 -4.54 -5.09
C GLU A 33 -23.95 -4.40 -3.92
N TYR A 34 -23.98 -5.36 -2.99
CA TYR A 34 -24.87 -5.36 -1.82
C TYR A 34 -24.22 -4.74 -0.56
N CYS A 35 -22.98 -4.27 -0.66
CA CYS A 35 -22.20 -3.77 0.46
C CYS A 35 -22.31 -2.25 0.59
N SER A 36 -22.98 -1.76 1.63
CA SER A 36 -23.21 -0.32 1.82
C SER A 36 -21.96 0.50 2.14
N PHE A 37 -20.86 -0.13 2.55
CA PHE A 37 -19.62 0.55 2.98
C PHE A 37 -18.46 0.37 2.01
N CYS A 38 -18.68 -0.30 0.87
CA CYS A 38 -17.60 -0.69 -0.03
C CYS A 38 -17.00 0.49 -0.80
N GLU A 39 -17.83 1.48 -1.17
CA GLU A 39 -17.36 2.72 -1.81
C GLU A 39 -16.47 3.52 -0.84
N ASP A 40 -16.91 3.69 0.41
CA ASP A 40 -16.14 4.40 1.45
C ASP A 40 -14.79 3.71 1.69
N ALA A 41 -14.77 2.38 1.82
CA ALA A 41 -13.53 1.64 2.03
C ALA A 41 -12.55 1.76 0.85
N LEU A 42 -13.08 1.79 -0.37
CA LEU A 42 -12.27 2.00 -1.58
C LEU A 42 -11.69 3.42 -1.64
N GLU A 43 -12.45 4.43 -1.22
CA GLU A 43 -11.97 5.81 -1.11
C GLU A 43 -10.87 5.95 -0.05
N VAL A 44 -11.05 5.34 1.12
CA VAL A 44 -10.03 5.31 2.18
C VAL A 44 -8.73 4.64 1.68
N ALA A 45 -8.83 3.51 0.96
CA ALA A 45 -7.68 2.83 0.38
C ALA A 45 -6.94 3.69 -0.66
N ARG A 46 -7.68 4.36 -1.55
CA ARG A 46 -7.10 5.28 -2.56
C ARG A 46 -6.42 6.48 -1.91
N THR A 47 -7.02 7.03 -0.86
CA THR A 47 -6.45 8.16 -0.12
C THR A 47 -5.16 7.76 0.58
N ALA A 48 -5.15 6.62 1.28
CA ALA A 48 -3.95 6.07 1.91
C ALA A 48 -2.83 5.82 0.88
N ALA A 49 -3.15 5.22 -0.28
CA ALA A 49 -2.19 5.01 -1.36
C ALA A 49 -1.63 6.35 -1.91
N GLY A 50 -2.50 7.36 -2.10
CA GLY A 50 -2.13 8.68 -2.60
C GLY A 50 -1.17 9.43 -1.67
N ASN A 51 -1.37 9.33 -0.36
CA ASN A 51 -0.49 9.98 0.62
C ASN A 51 0.94 9.43 0.61
N LEU A 52 1.08 8.15 0.25
CA LEU A 52 2.37 7.47 0.21
C LEU A 52 3.09 7.62 -1.14
N ALA A 53 2.45 8.20 -2.15
CA ALA A 53 3.08 8.49 -3.43
C ALA A 53 4.33 9.39 -3.30
N CYS A 54 4.38 10.23 -2.25
CA CYS A 54 5.52 11.10 -1.98
C CYS A 54 6.80 10.34 -1.56
N LEU A 55 6.67 9.07 -1.12
CA LEU A 55 7.79 8.23 -0.70
C LEU A 55 8.48 7.51 -1.86
N GLY A 56 8.09 7.78 -3.12
CA GLY A 56 8.63 7.12 -4.31
C GLY A 56 8.23 5.65 -4.46
N SER A 57 7.32 5.17 -3.60
CA SER A 57 6.71 3.84 -3.70
C SER A 57 5.46 3.93 -4.57
N HIS A 58 5.33 3.06 -5.57
CA HIS A 58 4.12 2.99 -6.39
C HIS A 58 3.12 2.05 -5.68
N VAL A 59 2.08 2.64 -5.09
CA VAL A 59 1.01 1.91 -4.44
C VAL A 59 -0.20 1.85 -5.39
N GLU A 60 -0.60 0.64 -5.78
CA GLU A 60 -1.75 0.39 -6.65
C GLU A 60 -2.94 -0.11 -5.83
N VAL A 61 -4.13 0.45 -6.08
CA VAL A 61 -5.39 -0.02 -5.47
C VAL A 61 -6.22 -0.74 -6.53
N VAL A 62 -6.52 -2.01 -6.28
CA VAL A 62 -7.29 -2.88 -7.17
C VAL A 62 -8.59 -3.27 -6.50
N GLU A 63 -9.70 -2.85 -7.08
CA GLU A 63 -11.03 -3.32 -6.67
C GLU A 63 -11.35 -4.67 -7.32
N THR A 64 -11.89 -5.60 -6.53
CA THR A 64 -12.41 -6.88 -7.02
C THR A 64 -13.80 -7.15 -6.45
N SER A 65 -14.83 -7.07 -7.30
CA SER A 65 -16.18 -7.52 -6.91
C SER A 65 -16.21 -9.05 -6.76
N VAL A 66 -16.72 -9.53 -5.63
CA VAL A 66 -16.93 -10.97 -5.39
C VAL A 66 -18.18 -11.49 -6.08
N ASP A 67 -19.12 -10.62 -6.46
CA ASP A 67 -20.34 -11.02 -7.18
C ASP A 67 -19.99 -11.59 -8.55
N ALA A 68 -18.95 -11.05 -9.19
CA ALA A 68 -18.42 -11.53 -10.46
C ALA A 68 -17.51 -12.76 -10.34
N LYS A 69 -17.01 -13.07 -9.13
CA LYS A 69 -16.02 -14.11 -8.85
C LYS A 69 -16.30 -14.79 -7.50
N PRO A 70 -17.40 -15.53 -7.37
CA PRO A 70 -17.83 -16.13 -6.11
C PRO A 70 -16.80 -17.13 -5.53
N GLU A 71 -15.94 -17.71 -6.38
CA GLU A 71 -14.85 -18.59 -5.95
C GLU A 71 -13.85 -17.92 -4.99
N LEU A 72 -13.77 -16.59 -5.00
CA LEU A 72 -12.92 -15.82 -4.08
C LEU A 72 -13.41 -15.89 -2.63
N ILE A 73 -14.71 -16.09 -2.43
CA ILE A 73 -15.31 -16.19 -1.09
C ILE A 73 -14.71 -17.38 -0.34
N GLU A 74 -14.64 -18.54 -0.99
CA GLU A 74 -14.06 -19.75 -0.40
C GLU A 74 -12.54 -19.66 -0.34
N ALA A 75 -11.88 -19.21 -1.43
CA ALA A 75 -10.43 -19.18 -1.51
C ALA A 75 -9.78 -18.26 -0.47
N LEU A 76 -10.44 -17.15 -0.13
CA LEU A 76 -9.95 -16.17 0.83
C LEU A 76 -10.65 -16.27 2.19
N ASN A 77 -11.54 -17.25 2.38
CA ASN A 77 -12.42 -17.36 3.55
C ASN A 77 -13.12 -16.02 3.89
N LEU A 78 -13.68 -15.35 2.88
CA LEU A 78 -14.35 -14.06 3.07
C LEU A 78 -15.61 -14.25 3.91
N VAL A 79 -15.56 -13.73 5.14
CA VAL A 79 -16.70 -13.76 6.07
C VAL A 79 -17.55 -12.48 6.01
N ALA A 80 -16.97 -11.38 5.54
CA ALA A 80 -17.63 -10.07 5.45
C ALA A 80 -16.91 -9.18 4.43
N LEU A 81 -17.62 -8.13 4.00
CA LEU A 81 -17.16 -7.10 3.06
C LEU A 81 -17.38 -5.70 3.66
N PRO A 82 -16.60 -4.69 3.24
CA PRO A 82 -15.43 -4.82 2.37
C PRO A 82 -14.27 -5.54 3.08
N LEU A 83 -13.40 -6.19 2.30
CA LEU A 83 -12.13 -6.71 2.80
C LEU A 83 -11.00 -6.00 2.06
N ILE A 84 -10.06 -5.43 2.81
CA ILE A 84 -8.87 -4.77 2.27
C ILE A 84 -7.66 -5.65 2.58
N GLN A 85 -6.88 -5.99 1.57
CA GLN A 85 -5.68 -6.81 1.69
C GLN A 85 -4.46 -6.04 1.20
N VAL A 86 -3.42 -6.01 2.04
CA VAL A 86 -2.09 -5.43 1.72
C VAL A 86 -1.05 -6.51 1.99
N GLY A 87 -0.48 -7.08 0.94
CA GLY A 87 0.38 -8.26 1.06
C GLY A 87 -0.37 -9.44 1.67
N ARG A 88 0.04 -9.88 2.87
CA ARG A 88 -0.61 -10.96 3.65
C ARG A 88 -1.56 -10.44 4.73
N SER A 89 -1.55 -9.15 5.00
CA SER A 89 -2.38 -8.52 6.03
C SER A 89 -3.75 -8.20 5.46
N GLN A 90 -4.79 -8.37 6.29
CA GLN A 90 -6.17 -8.14 5.90
C GLN A 90 -6.88 -7.28 6.95
N ILE A 91 -7.78 -6.41 6.49
CA ILE A 91 -8.73 -5.66 7.32
C ILE A 91 -10.13 -5.91 6.78
N ILE A 92 -11.07 -6.16 7.68
CA ILE A 92 -12.48 -6.38 7.35
C ILE A 92 -13.30 -5.20 7.86
N GLY A 93 -14.22 -4.71 7.04
CA GLY A 93 -15.08 -3.57 7.34
C GLY A 93 -14.50 -2.26 6.83
N LEU A 94 -14.86 -1.16 7.48
CA LEU A 94 -14.47 0.19 7.10
C LEU A 94 -13.34 0.70 8.01
N PRO A 95 -12.06 0.60 7.61
CA PRO A 95 -10.96 1.10 8.42
C PRO A 95 -10.82 2.62 8.35
N LEU A 96 -10.00 3.15 9.25
CA LEU A 96 -9.46 4.49 9.09
C LEU A 96 -8.30 4.49 8.09
N GLN A 97 -7.97 5.65 7.56
CA GLN A 97 -6.88 5.82 6.60
C GLN A 97 -5.53 5.36 7.20
N GLU A 98 -5.29 5.71 8.46
CA GLU A 98 -4.05 5.42 9.18
C GLU A 98 -3.83 3.90 9.37
N ASP A 99 -4.90 3.12 9.42
CA ASP A 99 -4.81 1.66 9.50
C ASP A 99 -4.21 1.07 8.21
N ILE A 100 -4.65 1.57 7.05
CA ILE A 100 -4.15 1.11 5.75
C ILE A 100 -2.71 1.60 5.55
N GLU A 101 -2.42 2.87 5.87
CA GLU A 101 -1.06 3.41 5.79
C GLU A 101 -0.07 2.62 6.64
N ARG A 102 -0.47 2.23 7.86
CA ARG A 102 0.33 1.35 8.72
C ARG A 102 0.64 0.02 8.04
N LEU A 103 -0.34 -0.64 7.44
CA LEU A 103 -0.10 -1.91 6.74
C LEU A 103 0.84 -1.76 5.54
N ILE A 104 0.73 -0.66 4.80
CA ILE A 104 1.64 -0.37 3.68
C ILE A 104 3.06 -0.15 4.21
N HIS A 105 3.24 0.60 5.30
CA HIS A 105 4.53 0.77 5.93
C HIS A 105 5.13 -0.55 6.44
N GLU A 106 4.32 -1.38 7.10
CA GLU A 106 4.75 -2.72 7.54
C GLU A 106 5.20 -3.57 6.34
N LYS A 107 4.44 -3.56 5.23
CA LYS A 107 4.82 -4.24 3.99
C LYS A 107 6.16 -3.75 3.44
N LEU A 108 6.33 -2.43 3.33
CA LEU A 108 7.55 -1.82 2.79
C LEU A 108 8.79 -2.08 3.67
N LEU A 109 8.62 -2.06 4.99
CA LEU A 109 9.73 -2.23 5.94
C LEU A 109 10.10 -3.70 6.18
N MET A 110 9.12 -4.61 6.12
CA MET A 110 9.32 -6.04 6.42
C MET A 110 9.40 -6.93 5.18
N GLY A 111 9.05 -6.42 3.99
CA GLY A 111 9.04 -7.18 2.74
C GLY A 111 8.00 -8.30 2.68
N GLN A 112 6.97 -8.30 3.54
CA GLN A 112 6.05 -9.44 3.75
C GLN A 112 4.84 -9.50 2.82
#